data_AF-A0A1L5KX60-F1
#
_entry.id   AF-A0A1L5KX60-F1
#
_cell.length_a   1.000
_cell.length_b   1.000
_cell.length_c   1.000
_cell.angle_alpha   90.00
_cell.angle_beta   90.00
_cell.angle_gamma   90.00
#
_symmetry.space_group_name_H-M   'P 1'
#
loop_
_entity.id
_entity.type
_entity.pdbx_description
1 polymer ?
#
loop_
_entity_poly.entity_id
_entity_poly.type
_entity_poly.pdbx_seq_one_letter_code
_entity_poly.pdbx_strand_id
1 'polypeptide(L)' 'DGRWTKLTVTVGNGTAKCTATALQSGSAYKFRIKGYKKSGEDTLYSIYSYISVNTLK' A
#
# COMPACT_ATOMS: atom_id res chain seq x y z
N ASP A 1 1.86 -13.15 -10.16
CA ASP A 1 2.29 -12.09 -9.23
C ASP A 1 3.08 -11.01 -9.94
N GLY A 2 2.79 -9.74 -9.63
CA GLY A 2 3.58 -8.59 -10.10
C GLY A 2 4.73 -8.26 -9.14
N ARG A 3 5.73 -7.51 -9.59
CA ARG A 3 6.76 -6.94 -8.71
C ARG A 3 6.17 -5.75 -7.94
N TRP A 4 6.17 -5.83 -6.61
CA TRP A 4 5.64 -4.78 -5.74
C TRP A 4 6.75 -4.16 -4.90
N THR A 5 6.83 -2.83 -4.91
CA THR A 5 7.74 -2.07 -4.05
C THR A 5 7.04 -1.73 -2.73
N LYS A 6 7.68 -2.05 -1.59
CA LYS A 6 7.16 -1.71 -0.27
C LYS A 6 7.38 -0.22 0.01
N LEU A 7 6.33 0.45 0.45
CA LEU A 7 6.39 1.84 0.91
C LEU A 7 6.46 1.87 2.44
N THR A 8 7.08 2.93 2.97
CA THR A 8 6.98 3.25 4.39
C THR A 8 5.55 3.68 4.71
N VAL A 9 4.99 3.08 5.76
CA VAL A 9 3.65 3.38 6.25
C VAL A 9 3.77 3.97 7.64
N THR A 10 3.12 5.10 7.86
CA THR A 10 2.94 5.71 9.18
C THR A 10 1.58 5.28 9.73
N VAL A 11 1.58 4.71 10.92
CA VAL A 11 0.37 4.27 11.62
C VAL A 11 0.12 5.15 12.85
N GLY A 12 -1.14 5.48 13.10
CA GLY A 12 -1.62 6.22 14.28
C GLY A 12 -2.93 5.63 14.79
N ASN A 13 -3.65 6.35 15.68
CA ASN A 13 -4.94 5.91 16.23
C ASN A 13 -6.00 5.70 15.13
N GLY A 14 -6.08 4.48 14.59
CA GLY A 14 -7.05 4.09 13.57
C GLY A 14 -6.73 4.55 12.14
N THR A 15 -5.59 5.20 11.90
CA THR A 15 -5.22 5.71 10.57
C THR A 15 -3.90 5.12 10.09
N ALA A 16 -3.84 4.77 8.81
CA ALA A 16 -2.60 4.43 8.11
C ALA A 16 -2.40 5.40 6.94
N LYS A 17 -1.18 5.94 6.80
CA LYS A 17 -0.80 6.84 5.71
C LYS A 17 0.48 6.35 5.06
N CYS A 18 0.57 6.50 3.74
CA CYS A 18 1.79 6.26 2.99
C CYS A 18 1.88 7.26 1.84
N THR A 19 3.11 7.60 1.46
CA THR A 19 3.38 8.53 0.36
C THR A 19 4.28 7.83 -0.64
N ALA A 20 3.83 7.73 -1.89
CA ALA A 20 4.67 7.33 -3.01
C ALA A 20 5.23 8.58 -3.68
N THR A 21 6.56 8.66 -3.81
CA THR A 21 7.26 9.78 -4.43
C THR A 21 7.98 9.32 -5.71
N ALA A 22 8.48 10.29 -6.50
CA ALA A 22 9.21 10.04 -7.74
C ALA A 22 8.45 9.16 -8.75
N LEU A 23 7.12 9.31 -8.81
CA LEU A 23 6.30 8.66 -9.83
C LEU A 23 6.50 9.37 -11.17
N GLN A 24 6.60 8.59 -12.24
CA GLN A 24 6.71 9.11 -13.60
C GLN A 24 5.41 9.81 -13.99
N SER A 25 5.51 10.98 -14.63
CA SER A 25 4.37 11.70 -15.22
C SER A 25 3.71 10.88 -16.35
N GLY A 26 2.38 11.01 -16.48
CA GLY A 26 1.59 10.33 -17.50
C GLY A 26 1.56 8.80 -17.42
N SER A 27 1.85 8.23 -16.25
CA SER A 27 1.98 6.78 -16.03
C SER A 27 0.88 6.22 -15.13
N ALA A 28 0.47 5.00 -15.44
CA ALA A 28 -0.48 4.24 -14.63
C ALA A 28 0.25 3.48 -13.51
N TYR A 29 -0.28 3.57 -12.29
CA TYR A 29 0.21 2.85 -11.13
C TYR A 29 -0.92 2.07 -10.44
N LYS A 30 -0.57 0.89 -9.93
CA LYS A 30 -1.42 0.12 -9.02
C LYS A 30 -0.81 0.16 -7.63
N PHE A 31 -1.62 0.45 -6.63
CA PHE A 31 -1.28 0.31 -5.22
C PHE A 31 -2.16 -0.76 -4.59
N ARG A 32 -1.62 -1.42 -3.57
CA ARG A 32 -2.35 -2.38 -2.76
C ARG A 32 -2.05 -2.18 -1.28
N ILE A 33 -3.06 -2.35 -0.44
CA ILE A 33 -2.95 -2.29 1.01
C ILE A 33 -3.66 -3.49 1.63
N LYS A 34 -3.10 -4.06 2.70
CA LYS A 34 -3.76 -5.06 3.54
C LYS A 34 -3.49 -4.73 4.99
N GLY A 35 -4.51 -4.87 5.84
CA GLY A 35 -4.34 -4.87 7.28
C GLY A 35 -3.71 -6.18 7.76
N TYR A 36 -2.96 -6.11 8.85
CA TYR A 36 -2.45 -7.27 9.57
C TYR A 36 -2.66 -7.10 11.07
N LYS A 37 -2.80 -8.22 11.78
CA LYS A 37 -2.77 -8.23 13.24
C LYS A 37 -1.89 -9.38 13.73
N LYS A 38 -1.23 -9.17 14.86
CA LYS A 38 -0.50 -10.23 15.54
C LYS A 38 -1.45 -10.94 16.52
N SER A 39 -1.45 -12.27 16.49
CA SER A 39 -2.29 -13.13 17.32
C SER A 39 -1.39 -14.21 17.92
N GLY A 40 -0.79 -13.91 19.08
CA GLY A 40 0.30 -14.74 19.62
C GLY A 40 1.54 -14.66 18.73
N GLU A 41 2.00 -15.82 18.24
CA GLU A 41 3.12 -15.91 17.30
C GLU A 41 2.70 -15.67 15.85
N ASP A 42 1.42 -15.84 15.54
CA ASP A 42 0.91 -15.72 14.18
C ASP A 42 0.70 -14.27 13.77
N THR A 43 0.94 -13.99 12.49
CA THR A 43 0.50 -12.75 11.85
C THR A 43 -0.60 -13.05 10.86
N LEU A 44 -1.81 -12.59 11.19
CA LEU A 44 -2.99 -12.74 10.35
C LEU A 44 -3.08 -11.55 9.41
N TYR A 45 -3.44 -11.82 8.15
CA TYR A 45 -3.57 -10.82 7.11
C TYR A 45 -4.99 -10.80 6.56
N SER A 46 -5.49 -9.61 6.30
CA SER A 46 -6.67 -9.42 5.46
C SER A 46 -6.34 -9.63 3.97
N ILE A 47 -7.37 -9.69 3.14
CA ILE A 47 -7.22 -9.58 1.68
C ILE A 47 -6.69 -8.20 1.29
N TYR A 48 -6.07 -8.10 0.12
CA TYR A 48 -5.63 -6.81 -0.42
C TYR A 48 -6.82 -5.99 -0.91
N SER A 49 -6.85 -4.72 -0.53
CA SER A 49 -7.56 -3.67 -1.26
C SER A 49 -6.65 -3.08 -2.31
N TYR A 50 -7.20 -2.72 -3.47
CA TYR A 50 -6.45 -2.20 -4.61
C TYR A 50 -6.97 -0.83 -5.02
N ILE A 51 -6.05 0.02 -5.46
CA ILE A 51 -6.37 1.29 -6.11
C ILE A 51 -5.48 1.46 -7.34
N SER A 52 -6.08 1.93 -8.42
CA SER A 52 -5.38 2.24 -9.68
C SER A 52 -5.48 3.73 -9.92
N VAL A 53 -4.36 4.36 -10.26
CA VAL A 53 -4.30 5.80 -10.51
C VAL A 53 -3.44 6.09 -11.73
N ASN A 54 -3.66 7.25 -12.33
CA ASN A 54 -2.79 7.80 -13.38
C ASN A 54 -2.19 9.09 -12.86
N THR A 55 -0.89 9.26 -13.04
CA THR A 55 -0.24 10.55 -12.81
C THR A 55 -0.62 11.52 -13.93
N LEU A 56 -0.71 12.80 -13.58
CA LEU A 56 -0.93 13.85 -14.58
C LEU A 56 0.28 13.96 -15.51
N LYS A 57 0.05 14.47 -16.72
CA LYS A 57 1.12 14.82 -17.66
C LYS A 57 1.83 16.08 -17.23
#